data_AF-A0A950T5P8-F1
#
_entry.id   AF-A0A950T5P8-F1
#
_cell.length_a   1.000
_cell.length_b   1.000
_cell.length_c   1.000
_cell.angle_alpha   90.00
_cell.angle_beta   90.00
_cell.angle_gamma   90.00
#
_symmetry.space_group_name_H-M   'P 1'
#
loop_
_entity.id
_entity.type
_entity.pdbx_description
1 polymer ?
#
loop_
_entity_poly.entity_id
_entity_poly.type
_entity_poly.pdbx_seq_one_letter_code
_entity_poly.pdbx_strand_id
1 'polypeptide(L)'
;MPDISKFPRGIASRKLRDNIAPYAVWADPKFIGGHPHWKYEPGKIFLGALDQQTIGVNDDRHMMTVAGNRAGKGVSAIIPNLLEYPGSILAIDPKGENARVTRNRRDQGSKNVRQGLGQDVYVLDPFGVSGHPTSSFNPLAMLNPTADTAVDDAALIAEALVIQEEGPGRHFSSAARN
;
A
#
# COMPACT_ATOMS: atom_id res chain seq x y z
N MET A 1 -43.25 -7.95 -6.85
CA MET A 1 -41.86 -7.89 -6.33
C MET A 1 -40.91 -7.84 -7.53
N PRO A 2 -39.85 -7.01 -7.52
CA PRO A 2 -38.95 -6.90 -8.65
C PRO A 2 -38.20 -8.22 -8.91
N ASP A 3 -38.08 -8.57 -10.18
CA ASP A 3 -37.46 -9.81 -10.67
C ASP A 3 -35.93 -9.74 -10.53
N ILE A 4 -35.42 -10.50 -9.55
CA ILE A 4 -34.01 -10.55 -9.17
C ILE A 4 -33.12 -11.18 -10.25
N SER A 5 -33.69 -11.90 -11.23
CA SER A 5 -32.93 -12.58 -12.31
C SER A 5 -32.23 -11.61 -13.28
N LYS A 6 -32.60 -10.32 -13.25
CA LYS A 6 -32.05 -9.30 -14.16
C LYS A 6 -30.79 -8.60 -13.66
N PHE A 7 -30.33 -8.92 -12.45
CA PHE A 7 -29.08 -8.33 -11.92
C PHE A 7 -27.86 -9.14 -12.38
N PRO A 8 -26.84 -8.53 -12.99
CA PRO A 8 -25.65 -9.23 -13.42
C PRO A 8 -24.85 -9.70 -12.19
N ARG A 9 -24.98 -10.98 -11.84
CA ARG A 9 -24.14 -11.63 -10.83
C ARG A 9 -23.34 -12.75 -11.47
N GLY A 10 -22.06 -12.47 -11.72
CA GLY A 10 -21.04 -13.49 -11.92
C GLY A 10 -21.01 -14.13 -13.30
N ILE A 11 -19.81 -14.54 -13.69
CA ILE A 11 -19.52 -15.24 -14.93
C ILE A 11 -20.22 -16.60 -14.91
N ALA A 12 -21.13 -16.85 -15.86
CA ALA A 12 -21.99 -18.04 -15.93
C ALA A 12 -21.23 -19.39 -15.98
N SER A 13 -19.93 -19.38 -16.28
CA SER A 13 -19.10 -20.59 -16.36
C SER A 13 -18.47 -21.02 -15.04
N ARG A 14 -18.58 -20.24 -13.96
CA ARG A 14 -18.07 -20.64 -12.64
C ARG A 14 -19.12 -21.50 -11.96
N LYS A 15 -18.84 -22.80 -11.76
CA LYS A 15 -19.61 -23.65 -10.83
C LYS A 15 -19.79 -22.84 -9.54
N LEU A 16 -21.04 -22.54 -9.19
CA LEU A 16 -21.42 -22.06 -7.87
C LEU A 16 -20.81 -23.09 -6.91
N ARG A 17 -19.69 -22.74 -6.28
CA ARG A 17 -19.16 -23.55 -5.17
C ARG A 17 -20.36 -23.74 -4.25
N ASP A 18 -20.68 -25.02 -4.00
CA ASP A 18 -21.82 -25.54 -3.26
C ASP A 18 -22.54 -24.47 -2.44
N ASN A 19 -23.86 -24.27 -2.67
CA ASN A 19 -24.77 -23.29 -2.05
C ASN A 19 -24.67 -23.16 -0.52
N ILE A 20 -23.51 -22.80 -0.02
CA ILE A 20 -23.17 -22.62 1.37
C ILE A 20 -23.02 -21.12 1.50
N ALA A 21 -23.86 -20.54 2.34
CA ALA A 21 -23.74 -19.13 2.69
C ALA A 21 -22.28 -18.87 3.11
N PRO A 22 -21.63 -17.79 2.62
CA PRO A 22 -20.27 -17.49 3.04
C PRO A 22 -20.25 -17.37 4.57
N TYR A 23 -19.48 -18.24 5.21
CA TYR A 23 -19.29 -18.25 6.65
C TYR A 23 -17.85 -17.89 6.97
N ALA A 24 -17.65 -17.12 8.04
CA ALA A 24 -16.33 -16.82 8.59
C ALA A 24 -16.13 -17.69 9.83
N VAL A 25 -15.05 -18.45 9.85
CA VAL A 25 -14.64 -19.27 10.99
C VAL A 25 -13.19 -18.97 11.34
N TRP A 26 -12.85 -19.09 12.62
CA TRP A 26 -11.46 -19.11 13.03
C TRP A 26 -10.79 -20.35 12.47
N ALA A 27 -9.74 -20.17 11.69
CA ALA A 27 -8.94 -21.28 11.20
C ALA A 27 -8.13 -21.90 12.35
N ASP A 28 -8.01 -23.24 12.36
CA ASP A 28 -7.12 -23.93 13.28
C ASP A 28 -5.66 -23.48 13.00
N PRO A 29 -4.89 -23.07 14.01
CA PRO A 29 -3.49 -22.70 13.82
C PRO A 29 -2.67 -23.81 13.13
N LYS A 30 -2.92 -25.09 13.41
CA LYS A 30 -2.26 -26.22 12.74
C LYS A 30 -2.60 -26.28 11.26
N PHE A 31 -3.82 -25.90 10.88
CA PHE A 31 -4.21 -25.79 9.47
C PHE A 31 -3.43 -24.66 8.78
N ILE A 32 -3.36 -23.48 9.40
CA ILE A 32 -2.58 -22.34 8.89
C ILE A 32 -1.10 -22.73 8.75
N GLY A 33 -0.50 -23.24 9.83
CA GLY A 33 0.92 -23.62 9.88
C GLY A 33 1.28 -24.78 8.95
N GLY A 34 0.39 -25.75 8.77
CA GLY A 34 0.64 -26.92 7.91
C GLY A 34 0.44 -26.67 6.40
N HIS A 35 -0.18 -25.55 6.01
CA HIS A 35 -0.60 -25.34 4.63
C HIS A 35 0.38 -24.43 3.85
N PRO A 36 0.97 -24.89 2.73
CA PRO A 36 1.99 -24.14 1.97
C PRO A 36 1.57 -22.73 1.52
N HIS A 37 0.27 -22.53 1.27
CA HIS A 37 -0.27 -21.22 0.90
C HIS A 37 0.12 -20.10 1.89
N TRP A 38 0.04 -20.39 3.19
CA TRP A 38 0.28 -19.42 4.26
C TRP A 38 1.75 -19.29 4.64
N LYS A 39 2.60 -20.23 4.23
CA LYS A 39 4.03 -20.14 4.50
C LYS A 39 4.61 -18.90 3.82
N TYR A 40 5.31 -18.07 4.59
CA TYR A 40 5.95 -16.88 4.05
C TYR A 40 7.08 -17.25 3.09
N GLU A 41 7.14 -16.51 1.99
CA GLU A 41 8.19 -16.56 0.98
C GLU A 41 8.47 -15.12 0.52
N PRO A 42 9.70 -14.77 0.09
CA PRO A 42 9.98 -13.45 -0.47
C PRO A 42 8.98 -13.08 -1.57
N GLY A 43 8.44 -11.86 -1.49
CA GLY A 43 7.38 -11.39 -2.38
C GLY A 43 5.97 -11.50 -1.80
N LYS A 44 5.77 -12.29 -0.74
CA LYS A 44 4.51 -12.28 0.03
C LYS A 44 4.47 -11.09 0.99
N ILE A 45 3.27 -10.63 1.33
CA ILE A 45 3.04 -9.74 2.46
C ILE A 45 3.15 -10.56 3.74
N PHE A 46 4.06 -10.19 4.62
CA PHE A 46 4.26 -10.80 5.93
C PHE A 46 3.08 -10.46 6.86
N LEU A 47 2.53 -11.48 7.51
CA LEU A 47 1.40 -11.36 8.44
C LEU A 47 1.80 -11.63 9.90
N GLY A 48 2.88 -12.35 10.15
CA GLY A 48 3.30 -12.73 11.49
C GLY A 48 4.03 -14.07 11.49
N ALA A 49 4.16 -14.67 12.67
CA ALA A 49 4.70 -16.02 12.83
C ALA A 49 3.77 -16.86 13.70
N LEU A 50 3.68 -18.14 13.37
CA LEU A 50 3.07 -19.16 14.19
C LEU A 50 4.17 -20.15 14.58
N ASP A 51 4.46 -20.25 15.88
CA ASP A 51 5.63 -20.95 16.40
C ASP A 51 6.92 -20.50 15.69
N GLN A 52 7.60 -21.39 14.96
CA GLN A 52 8.81 -21.09 14.20
C GLN A 52 8.55 -20.79 12.72
N GLN A 53 7.28 -20.84 12.27
CA GLN A 53 6.93 -20.61 10.88
C GLN A 53 6.43 -19.19 10.66
N THR A 54 7.09 -18.47 9.76
CA THR A 54 6.62 -17.18 9.25
C THR A 54 5.43 -17.38 8.32
N ILE A 55 4.44 -16.49 8.47
CA ILE A 55 3.17 -16.52 7.75
C ILE A 55 3.11 -15.32 6.81
N GLY A 56 2.72 -15.57 5.57
CA GLY A 56 2.56 -14.55 4.55
C GLY A 56 1.48 -14.88 3.55
N VAL A 57 0.99 -13.85 2.86
CA VAL A 57 -0.04 -13.97 1.84
C VAL A 57 0.46 -13.34 0.53
N ASN A 58 0.14 -13.99 -0.59
CA ASN A 58 0.32 -13.43 -1.92
C ASN A 58 -1.06 -13.18 -2.50
N ASP A 59 -1.51 -11.94 -2.47
CA ASP A 59 -2.84 -11.52 -2.90
C ASP A 59 -2.77 -10.10 -3.48
N ASP A 60 -3.57 -9.82 -4.49
CA ASP A 60 -3.64 -8.51 -5.16
C ASP A 60 -4.71 -7.59 -4.58
N ARG A 61 -5.52 -8.08 -3.64
CA ARG A 61 -6.55 -7.30 -2.94
C ARG A 61 -5.95 -6.42 -1.85
N HIS A 62 -6.68 -5.36 -1.52
CA HIS A 62 -6.30 -4.48 -0.42
C HIS A 62 -6.31 -5.19 0.93
N MET A 63 -5.34 -4.83 1.76
CA MET A 63 -5.17 -5.34 3.11
C MET A 63 -5.32 -4.23 4.13
N MET A 64 -5.95 -4.55 5.26
CA MET A 64 -6.14 -3.61 6.37
C MET A 64 -5.68 -4.24 7.68
N THR A 65 -4.73 -3.57 8.34
CA THR A 65 -4.27 -3.93 9.69
C THR A 65 -4.90 -2.99 10.70
N VAL A 66 -5.70 -3.53 11.62
CA VAL A 66 -6.31 -2.78 12.71
C VAL A 66 -5.55 -3.07 14.01
N ALA A 67 -4.99 -2.04 14.62
CA ALA A 67 -4.20 -2.16 15.84
C ALA A 67 -4.26 -0.88 16.67
N GLY A 68 -4.40 -1.01 17.99
CA GLY A 68 -4.39 0.12 18.91
C GLY A 68 -3.02 0.81 19.00
N ASN A 69 -2.98 1.95 19.70
CA ASN A 69 -1.71 2.60 20.03
C ASN A 69 -0.84 1.67 20.88
N ARG A 70 0.46 1.61 20.54
CA ARG A 70 1.47 0.72 21.18
C ARG A 70 1.19 -0.79 21.05
N ALA A 71 0.24 -1.21 20.21
CA ALA A 71 -0.01 -2.63 19.93
C ALA A 71 1.03 -3.27 18.99
N GLY A 72 2.08 -2.54 18.62
CA GLY A 72 3.19 -3.09 17.85
C GLY A 72 3.04 -3.09 16.32
N LYS A 73 2.00 -2.47 15.73
CA LYS A 73 1.79 -2.45 14.26
C LYS A 73 3.04 -2.08 13.44
N GLY A 74 3.86 -1.17 13.98
CA GLY A 74 5.13 -0.77 13.36
C GLY A 74 6.12 -1.93 13.29
N VAL A 75 6.35 -2.59 14.42
CA VAL A 75 7.33 -3.68 14.55
C VAL A 75 6.84 -5.02 13.99
N SER A 76 5.52 -5.27 13.98
CA SER A 76 4.96 -6.57 13.59
C SER A 76 4.45 -6.63 12.15
N ALA A 77 4.08 -5.51 11.55
CA ALA A 77 3.52 -5.49 10.19
C ALA A 77 4.26 -4.52 9.27
N ILE A 78 4.42 -3.25 9.65
CA ILE A 78 4.93 -2.21 8.74
C ILE A 78 6.41 -2.41 8.44
N ILE A 79 7.28 -2.37 9.46
CA ILE A 79 8.74 -2.46 9.29
C ILE A 79 9.15 -3.79 8.65
N PRO A 80 8.66 -4.98 9.07
CA PRO A 80 9.03 -6.23 8.41
C PRO A 80 8.72 -6.23 6.91
N ASN A 81 7.52 -5.75 6.51
CA ASN A 81 7.16 -5.66 5.10
C ASN A 81 8.03 -4.65 4.35
N LEU A 82 8.37 -3.50 4.94
CA LEU A 82 9.28 -2.53 4.32
C LEU A 82 10.70 -3.08 4.12
N LEU A 83 11.18 -3.95 5.01
CA LEU A 83 12.53 -4.51 4.95
C LEU A 83 12.66 -5.67 3.95
N GLU A 84 11.57 -6.41 3.71
CA GLU A 84 11.63 -7.67 2.94
C GLU A 84 10.82 -7.66 1.64
N TYR A 85 9.82 -6.78 1.47
CA TYR A 85 9.00 -6.78 0.26
C TYR A 85 9.82 -6.25 -0.93
N PRO A 86 10.04 -7.08 -1.97
CA PRO A 86 10.93 -6.75 -3.09
C PRO A 86 10.31 -5.79 -4.10
N GLY A 87 8.99 -5.59 -4.06
CA GLY A 87 8.30 -4.64 -4.93
C GLY A 87 8.47 -3.18 -4.49
N SER A 88 8.03 -2.27 -5.36
CA SER A 88 7.96 -0.84 -5.08
C SER A 88 6.97 -0.53 -3.97
N ILE A 89 7.30 0.47 -3.15
CA ILE A 89 6.46 0.90 -2.04
C ILE A 89 6.37 2.43 -2.05
N LEU A 90 5.14 2.94 -1.93
CA LEU A 90 4.86 4.30 -1.52
C LEU A 90 4.44 4.28 -0.05
N ALA A 91 5.22 4.91 0.83
CA ALA A 91 4.97 4.94 2.26
C ALA A 91 4.66 6.36 2.74
N ILE A 92 3.47 6.56 3.31
CA ILE A 92 3.11 7.80 4.01
C ILE A 92 3.60 7.66 5.46
N ASP A 93 4.65 8.40 5.81
CA ASP A 93 5.34 8.31 7.09
C ASP A 93 5.47 9.70 7.75
N PRO A 94 4.40 10.22 8.38
CA PRO A 94 4.40 11.58 8.95
C PRO A 94 5.45 11.80 10.05
N LYS A 95 5.99 10.72 10.63
CA LYS A 95 7.00 10.77 11.69
C LYS A 95 8.41 10.47 11.20
N GLY A 96 8.58 10.08 9.94
CA GLY A 96 9.87 9.67 9.37
C GLY A 96 10.47 8.40 10.01
N GLU A 97 9.72 7.67 10.85
CA GLU A 97 10.23 6.51 11.59
C GLU A 97 10.52 5.32 10.68
N ASN A 98 9.67 5.11 9.67
CA ASN A 98 9.83 4.03 8.71
C ASN A 98 11.03 4.31 7.80
N ALA A 99 11.12 5.53 7.25
CA ALA A 99 12.23 5.93 6.39
C ALA A 99 13.57 5.78 7.12
N ARG A 100 13.67 6.31 8.35
CA ARG A 100 14.88 6.28 9.19
C ARG A 100 15.42 4.88 9.44
N VAL A 101 14.54 3.89 9.61
CA VAL A 101 14.94 2.52 9.93
C VAL A 101 15.15 1.67 8.68
N THR A 102 14.36 1.89 7.62
CA THR A 102 14.26 0.93 6.52
C THR A 102 14.98 1.36 5.24
N ARG A 103 15.29 2.66 5.07
CA ARG A 103 15.90 3.20 3.84
C ARG A 103 17.13 2.41 3.40
N ASN A 104 18.12 2.25 4.29
CA ASN A 104 19.38 1.59 3.93
C ASN A 104 19.18 0.13 3.51
N ARG A 105 18.21 -0.58 4.09
CA ARG A 105 17.89 -1.97 3.69
C ARG A 105 17.25 -2.01 2.32
N ARG A 106 16.38 -1.05 1.99
CA ARG A 106 15.71 -0.97 0.68
C ARG A 106 16.68 -0.53 -0.43
N ASP A 107 17.59 0.38 -0.12
CA ASP A 107 18.65 0.87 -1.02
C ASP A 107 19.79 -0.16 -1.20
N GLN A 108 21.00 0.29 -1.51
CA GLN A 108 22.20 -0.54 -1.70
C GLN A 108 22.79 -1.12 -0.41
N GLY A 109 22.23 -0.80 0.76
CA GLY A 109 22.83 -1.11 2.06
C GLY A 109 23.62 0.06 2.66
N SER A 110 24.35 -0.21 3.73
CA SER A 110 25.26 0.74 4.37
C SER A 110 26.33 -0.02 5.18
N LYS A 111 27.23 0.70 5.85
CA LYS A 111 28.21 0.07 6.77
C LYS A 111 27.55 -0.83 7.82
N ASN A 112 26.34 -0.49 8.25
CA ASN A 112 25.59 -1.23 9.27
C ASN A 112 24.52 -2.16 8.67
N VAL A 113 24.29 -2.11 7.35
CA VAL A 113 23.30 -2.91 6.64
C VAL A 113 23.99 -3.55 5.44
N ARG A 114 24.52 -4.77 5.63
CA ARG A 114 25.41 -5.42 4.66
C ARG A 114 24.74 -5.76 3.32
N GLN A 115 23.43 -6.02 3.32
CA GLN A 115 22.69 -6.44 2.14
C GLN A 115 21.49 -5.52 1.92
N GLY A 116 21.60 -4.68 0.89
CA GLY A 116 20.48 -3.90 0.36
C GLY A 116 19.52 -4.76 -0.48
N LEU A 117 18.33 -4.23 -0.77
CA LEU A 117 17.44 -4.74 -1.82
C LEU A 117 17.82 -4.15 -3.19
N GLY A 118 18.67 -3.11 -3.23
CA GLY A 118 19.17 -2.51 -4.46
C GLY A 118 18.16 -1.61 -5.17
N GLN A 119 17.15 -1.11 -4.45
CA GLN A 119 16.09 -0.27 -5.01
C GLN A 119 16.47 1.21 -4.97
N ASP A 120 15.91 2.01 -5.87
CA ASP A 120 15.98 3.46 -5.76
C ASP A 120 15.05 3.95 -4.65
N VAL A 121 15.61 4.62 -3.64
CA VAL A 121 14.85 5.10 -2.48
C VAL A 121 14.90 6.62 -2.39
N TYR A 122 13.73 7.24 -2.57
CA TYR A 122 13.54 8.68 -2.46
C TYR A 122 12.75 9.01 -1.19
N VAL A 123 13.22 9.99 -0.43
CA VAL A 123 12.56 10.45 0.81
C VAL A 123 12.11 11.89 0.59
N LEU A 124 10.82 12.12 0.45
CA LEU A 124 10.25 13.48 0.36
C LEU A 124 9.96 13.99 1.78
N ASP A 125 10.88 14.77 2.33
CA ASP A 125 10.84 15.24 3.72
C ASP A 125 11.30 16.71 3.81
N PRO A 126 10.42 17.65 3.44
CA PRO A 126 10.78 19.07 3.40
C PRO A 126 11.09 19.67 4.79
N PHE A 127 10.77 18.95 5.87
CA PHE A 127 10.99 19.39 7.25
C PHE A 127 12.14 18.64 7.95
N GLY A 128 12.76 17.66 7.29
CA GLY A 128 13.90 16.91 7.79
C GLY A 128 13.61 16.00 8.99
N VAL A 129 12.36 15.57 9.20
CA VAL A 129 11.97 14.76 10.38
C VAL A 129 12.52 13.33 10.36
N SER A 130 12.80 12.79 9.18
CA SER A 130 13.36 11.45 8.99
C SER A 130 14.84 11.36 9.32
N GLY A 131 15.56 12.49 9.31
CA GLY A 131 17.03 12.54 9.43
C GLY A 131 17.78 12.07 8.17
N HIS A 132 17.08 11.87 7.04
CA HIS A 132 17.70 11.59 5.75
C HIS A 132 17.67 12.83 4.84
N PRO A 133 18.60 12.93 3.85
CA PRO A 133 18.53 13.96 2.82
C PRO A 133 17.18 13.89 2.09
N THR A 134 16.50 15.03 2.01
CA THR A 134 15.25 15.12 1.26
C THR A 134 15.52 15.07 -0.23
N SER A 135 14.68 14.31 -0.93
CA SER A 135 14.56 14.31 -2.38
C SER A 135 13.63 15.45 -2.83
N SER A 136 13.59 15.71 -4.13
CA SER A 136 12.67 16.68 -4.72
C SER A 136 11.74 15.99 -5.71
N PHE A 137 10.51 16.48 -5.77
CA PHE A 137 9.51 16.01 -6.73
C PHE A 137 8.83 17.21 -7.36
N ASN A 138 8.84 17.26 -8.70
CA ASN A 138 8.11 18.27 -9.46
C ASN A 138 6.97 17.58 -10.22
N PRO A 139 5.71 17.71 -9.77
CA PRO A 139 4.58 17.11 -10.47
C PRO A 139 4.43 17.65 -11.90
N LEU A 140 4.84 18.90 -12.17
CA LEU A 140 4.72 19.49 -13.51
C LEU A 140 5.69 18.86 -14.53
N ALA A 141 6.72 18.14 -14.07
CA ALA A 141 7.67 17.49 -14.96
C ALA A 141 7.05 16.35 -15.80
N MET A 142 5.85 15.87 -15.43
CA MET A 142 5.12 14.84 -16.18
C MET A 142 4.27 15.42 -17.32
N LEU A 143 4.06 16.74 -17.37
CA LEU A 143 3.23 17.37 -18.41
C LEU A 143 3.98 17.41 -19.74
N ASN A 144 3.33 16.90 -20.78
CA ASN A 144 3.75 17.08 -22.16
C ASN A 144 2.74 17.99 -22.89
N PRO A 145 3.08 19.28 -23.17
CA PRO A 145 2.16 20.22 -23.82
C PRO A 145 1.74 19.83 -25.25
N THR A 146 2.46 18.89 -25.87
CA THR A 146 2.20 18.44 -27.24
C THR A 146 1.37 17.16 -27.31
N ALA A 147 1.08 16.53 -26.16
CA ALA A 147 0.24 15.34 -26.11
C ALA A 147 -1.24 15.70 -26.24
N ASP A 148 -2.02 14.84 -26.88
CA ASP A 148 -3.48 15.00 -26.97
C ASP A 148 -4.15 15.02 -25.58
N THR A 149 -3.51 14.43 -24.57
CA THR A 149 -3.97 14.36 -23.16
C THR A 149 -3.52 15.55 -22.31
N ALA A 150 -2.83 16.55 -22.87
CA ALA A 150 -2.18 17.60 -22.07
C ALA A 150 -3.14 18.34 -21.12
N VAL A 151 -4.38 18.57 -21.56
CA VAL A 151 -5.42 19.23 -20.73
C VAL A 151 -5.87 18.31 -19.59
N ASP A 152 -6.08 17.02 -19.87
CA ASP A 152 -6.50 16.03 -18.87
C ASP A 152 -5.40 15.79 -17.84
N ASP A 153 -4.13 15.69 -18.27
CA ASP A 153 -2.98 15.53 -17.39
C ASP A 153 -2.80 16.75 -16.47
N ALA A 154 -3.01 17.97 -17.01
CA ALA A 154 -2.99 19.19 -16.21
C ALA A 154 -4.15 19.23 -15.20
N ALA A 155 -5.35 18.82 -15.60
CA ALA A 155 -6.51 18.74 -14.72
C ALA A 155 -6.28 17.74 -13.56
N LEU A 156 -5.70 16.56 -13.85
CA LEU A 156 -5.38 15.55 -12.82
C LEU A 156 -4.36 16.09 -11.79
N ILE A 157 -3.34 16.81 -12.24
CA ILE A 157 -2.38 17.45 -11.32
C ILE A 157 -3.09 18.52 -10.48
N ALA A 158 -3.93 19.36 -11.10
CA ALA A 158 -4.66 20.41 -10.39
C ALA A 158 -5.61 19.82 -9.32
N GLU A 159 -6.32 18.73 -9.63
CA GLU A 159 -7.15 18.01 -8.68
C GLU A 159 -6.37 17.43 -7.51
N ALA A 160 -5.17 16.90 -7.77
CA ALA A 160 -4.29 16.34 -6.74
C ALA A 160 -3.69 17.41 -5.82
N LEU A 161 -3.38 18.60 -6.36
CA LEU A 161 -2.78 19.71 -5.60
C LEU A 161 -3.82 20.52 -4.80
N VAL A 162 -5.00 20.73 -5.37
CA VAL A 162 -6.06 21.52 -4.74
C VAL A 162 -7.04 20.57 -4.07
N ILE A 163 -6.96 20.44 -2.75
CA ILE A 163 -7.92 19.66 -1.98
C ILE A 163 -9.29 20.35 -2.03
N GLN A 164 -10.34 19.58 -2.32
CA GLN A 164 -11.68 20.14 -2.40
C GLN A 164 -12.19 20.49 -1.00
N GLU A 165 -12.56 21.75 -0.81
CA GLU A 165 -13.19 22.19 0.42
C GLU A 165 -14.69 21.93 0.40
N GLU A 166 -15.24 21.59 1.55
CA GLU A 166 -16.68 21.54 1.78
C GLU A 166 -17.20 22.89 2.29
N GLY A 167 -18.48 23.19 2.01
CA GLY A 167 -19.12 24.40 2.49
C GLY A 167 -18.78 25.67 1.69
N PRO A 168 -18.85 26.87 2.31
CA PRO A 168 -18.77 28.15 1.60
C PRO A 168 -17.49 28.34 0.78
N GLY A 169 -16.36 27.72 1.16
CA GLY A 169 -15.07 27.80 0.47
C GLY A 169 -14.97 26.99 -0.83
N ARG A 170 -15.95 26.13 -1.15
CA ARG A 170 -15.92 25.24 -2.32
C ARG A 170 -15.68 25.97 -3.66
N HIS A 171 -16.22 27.18 -3.81
CA HIS A 171 -16.07 27.93 -5.06
C HIS A 171 -14.61 28.35 -5.31
N PHE A 172 -13.83 28.61 -4.25
CA PHE A 172 -12.40 28.93 -4.38
C PHE A 172 -11.58 27.71 -4.82
N SER A 173 -11.80 26.54 -4.21
CA SER A 173 -11.10 25.31 -4.62
C SER A 173 -11.52 24.84 -6.02
N SER A 174 -12.77 25.06 -6.42
CA SER A 174 -13.22 24.80 -7.80
C SER A 174 -12.58 25.75 -8.81
N ALA A 175 -12.51 27.05 -8.50
CA ALA A 175 -11.91 28.04 -9.40
C ALA A 175 -10.40 27.83 -9.57
N ALA A 176 -9.69 27.40 -8.52
CA ALA A 176 -8.26 27.14 -8.59
C ALA A 176 -7.87 25.91 -9.43
N ARG A 177 -8.83 25.02 -9.73
CA ARG A 177 -8.62 23.81 -10.56
C ARG A 177 -8.84 24.03 -12.06
N ASN A 178 -9.59 25.07 -12.44
CA ASN A 178 -9.99 25.36 -13.82
C ASN A 178 -9.20 26.53 -14.39
#